data_AF-A0A396P4S8-F1
#
_entry.id   AF-A0A396P4S8-F1
#
_cell.length_a   1.000
_cell.length_b   1.000
_cell.length_c   1.000
_cell.angle_alpha   90.00
_cell.angle_beta   90.00
_cell.angle_gamma   90.00
#
_symmetry.space_group_name_H-M   'P 1'
#
loop_
_entity.id
_entity.type
_entity.pdbx_description
1 polymer ?
#
loop_
_entity_poly.entity_id
_entity_poly.type
_entity_poly.pdbx_seq_one_letter_code
_entity_poly.pdbx_strand_id
1 'polypeptide(L)'
;MSKFTVMYKSTNSMYLNVEADSLEEAKETAENTDGGEFINAGSGDWEYDYTEDENGNVIDTGNNDFLREQLKELQADLLDMSDKELVECRSLLLERINWCMTAILES
;
A
#
# COMPACT_ATOMS: atom_id res chain seq x y z
N MET A 1 27.99 11.00 17.07
CA MET A 1 26.58 10.54 17.08
C MET A 1 26.09 10.67 15.66
N SER A 2 25.57 9.59 15.08
CA SER A 2 25.00 9.62 13.73
C SER A 2 23.59 10.22 13.78
N LYS A 3 23.18 10.91 12.71
CA LYS A 3 21.84 11.47 12.59
C LYS A 3 20.99 10.55 11.70
N PHE A 4 19.77 10.30 12.13
CA PHE A 4 18.79 9.51 11.39
C PHE A 4 17.47 10.28 11.34
N THR A 5 16.72 10.10 10.26
CA THR A 5 15.33 10.56 10.13
C THR A 5 14.43 9.35 10.10
N VAL A 6 13.45 9.28 11.01
CA VAL A 6 12.53 8.16 11.12
C VAL A 6 11.15 8.62 10.67
N MET A 7 10.59 7.94 9.67
CA MET A 7 9.28 8.26 9.11
C MET A 7 8.22 7.34 9.72
N TYR A 8 7.14 7.96 10.21
CA TYR A 8 5.94 7.26 10.67
C TYR A 8 4.72 7.71 9.87
N LYS A 9 3.86 6.75 9.54
CA LYS A 9 2.54 6.98 8.94
C LYS A 9 1.47 6.93 10.02
N SER A 10 0.36 7.62 9.77
CA SER A 10 -0.87 7.49 10.54
C SER A 10 -2.04 7.68 9.58
N THR A 11 -3.05 6.83 9.71
CA THR A 11 -4.24 6.87 8.87
C THR A 11 -5.32 7.71 9.53
N ASN A 12 -5.82 8.74 8.86
CA ASN A 12 -6.97 9.50 9.35
C ASN A 12 -8.26 8.96 8.74
N SER A 13 -9.23 8.65 9.61
CA SER A 13 -10.58 8.31 9.19
C SER A 13 -11.43 9.57 9.15
N MET A 14 -12.21 9.74 8.08
CA MET A 14 -13.08 10.90 7.89
C MET A 14 -14.44 10.46 7.38
N TYR A 15 -15.48 11.21 7.76
CA TYR A 15 -16.80 11.10 7.16
C TYR A 15 -17.05 12.26 6.22
N LEU A 16 -17.75 11.99 5.12
CA LEU A 16 -18.29 13.00 4.22
C LEU A 16 -19.81 12.80 4.15
N ASN A 17 -20.56 13.83 4.55
CA ASN A 17 -22.00 13.83 4.38
C ASN A 17 -22.32 14.31 2.95
N VAL A 18 -23.07 13.52 2.20
CA VAL A 18 -23.53 13.86 0.85
C VAL A 18 -25.05 13.79 0.81
N GLU A 19 -25.68 14.73 0.13
CA GLU A 19 -27.10 14.65 -0.21
C GLU A 19 -27.24 13.90 -1.53
N ALA A 20 -27.99 12.80 -1.54
CA ALA A 20 -28.20 11.96 -2.71
C ALA A 20 -29.54 11.21 -2.60
N ASP A 21 -30.17 10.92 -3.72
CA ASP A 21 -31.42 10.16 -3.79
C ASP A 21 -31.16 8.63 -3.83
N SER A 22 -29.90 8.21 -3.98
CA SER A 22 -29.50 6.80 -4.00
C SER A 22 -28.07 6.56 -3.48
N LEU A 23 -27.78 5.30 -3.13
CA LEU A 23 -26.44 4.88 -2.70
C LEU A 23 -25.38 5.05 -3.81
N GLU A 24 -25.76 4.83 -5.06
CA GLU A 24 -24.84 4.92 -6.20
C GLU A 24 -24.46 6.38 -6.46
N GLU A 25 -25.44 7.28 -6.44
CA GLU A 25 -25.24 8.73 -6.53
C GLU A 25 -24.43 9.27 -5.34
N ALA A 26 -24.65 8.76 -4.12
CA ALA A 26 -23.87 9.14 -2.96
C ALA A 26 -22.38 8.81 -3.13
N LYS A 27 -22.06 7.64 -3.69
CA LYS A 27 -20.67 7.22 -3.97
C LYS A 27 -20.04 8.05 -5.07
N GLU A 28 -20.75 8.26 -6.18
CA GLU A 28 -20.27 9.09 -7.29
C GLU A 28 -20.00 10.52 -6.82
N THR A 29 -20.90 11.09 -6.00
CA THR A 29 -20.71 12.43 -5.43
C THR A 29 -19.49 12.47 -4.51
N ALA A 30 -19.31 11.46 -3.65
CA ALA A 30 -18.15 11.40 -2.75
C ALA A 30 -16.83 11.27 -3.52
N GLU A 31 -16.77 10.45 -4.59
CA GLU A 31 -15.58 10.25 -5.42
C GLU A 31 -15.19 11.51 -6.22
N ASN A 32 -16.17 12.32 -6.63
CA ASN A 32 -15.94 13.55 -7.39
C ASN A 32 -15.81 14.81 -6.50
N THR A 33 -15.91 14.68 -5.17
CA THR A 33 -15.79 15.82 -4.24
C THR A 33 -14.32 16.18 -4.06
N ASP A 34 -13.86 17.21 -4.76
CA ASP A 34 -12.48 17.75 -4.66
C ASP A 34 -12.29 18.73 -3.47
N GLY A 35 -13.18 18.62 -2.46
CA GLY A 35 -13.23 19.50 -1.30
C GLY A 35 -14.63 19.61 -0.71
N GLY A 36 -14.81 19.08 0.50
CA GLY A 36 -16.03 19.17 1.30
C GLY A 36 -15.69 19.31 2.79
N GLU A 37 -16.69 19.56 3.63
CA GLU A 37 -16.50 19.53 5.09
C GLU A 37 -16.37 18.08 5.56
N PHE A 38 -15.14 17.56 5.49
CA PHE A 38 -14.81 16.26 6.06
C PHE A 38 -14.85 16.33 7.58
N ILE A 39 -15.60 15.42 8.18
CA ILE A 39 -15.71 15.29 9.63
C ILE A 39 -14.65 14.30 10.08
N ASN A 40 -13.71 14.74 10.93
CA ASN A 40 -12.67 13.87 11.46
C ASN A 40 -13.29 12.81 12.39
N ALA A 41 -13.10 11.53 12.07
CA ALA A 41 -13.60 10.38 12.83
C ALA A 41 -12.53 9.78 13.76
N GLY A 42 -11.31 10.30 13.71
CA GLY A 42 -10.15 9.85 14.49
C GLY A 42 -8.95 9.53 13.60
N SER A 43 -7.79 9.50 14.24
CA SER A 43 -6.53 9.05 13.65
C SER A 43 -6.17 7.68 14.19
N GLY A 44 -5.68 6.80 13.33
CA GLY A 44 -5.03 5.55 13.71
C GLY A 44 -3.71 5.80 14.43
N ASP A 45 -3.15 4.73 15.01
CA ASP A 45 -1.86 4.79 15.68
C ASP A 45 -0.71 5.11 14.69
N TRP A 46 0.46 5.41 15.25
CA TRP A 46 1.65 5.69 14.47
C TRP A 46 2.33 4.39 14.05
N GLU A 47 2.43 4.16 12.76
CA GLU A 47 3.05 2.98 12.16
C GLU A 47 4.41 3.37 11.59
N TYR A 48 5.43 2.58 11.91
CA TYR A 48 6.77 2.79 11.38
C TYR A 48 6.81 2.45 9.89
N ASP A 49 7.36 3.35 9.07
CA ASP A 49 7.50 3.11 7.63
C ASP A 49 8.96 2.84 7.24
N TYR A 50 9.84 3.83 7.40
CA TYR A 50 11.26 3.69 7.07
C TYR A 50 12.16 4.66 7.84
N THR A 51 13.47 4.37 7.83
CA THR A 51 14.51 5.22 8.38
C THR A 51 15.51 5.63 7.29
N GLU A 52 15.92 6.90 7.31
CA GLU A 52 16.98 7.46 6.47
C GLU A 52 18.24 7.78 7.26
N ASP A 53 19.38 7.66 6.59
CA ASP A 53 20.67 8.20 7.06
C ASP A 53 20.75 9.73 6.90
N GLU A 54 21.89 10.30 7.29
CA GLU A 54 22.15 11.75 7.21
C GLU A 54 22.22 12.31 5.78
N ASN A 55 22.34 11.45 4.77
CA ASN A 55 22.36 11.80 3.35
C ASN A 55 20.98 11.65 2.69
N GLY A 56 19.96 11.20 3.44
CA GLY A 56 18.63 10.92 2.92
C GLY A 56 18.52 9.55 2.23
N ASN A 57 19.47 8.63 2.44
CA ASN A 57 19.35 7.27 1.93
C ASN A 57 18.53 6.43 2.91
N VAL A 58 17.54 5.72 2.40
CA VAL A 58 16.74 4.78 3.18
C VAL A 58 17.59 3.56 3.56
N ILE A 59 17.66 3.25 4.86
CA ILE A 59 18.52 2.20 5.44
C ILE A 59 17.75 1.09 6.16
N ASP A 60 16.44 1.26 6.35
CA ASP A 60 15.54 0.27 6.96
C ASP A 60 14.10 0.56 6.51
N THR A 61 13.37 -0.42 5.97
CA THR A 61 11.97 -0.24 5.53
C THR A 61 11.02 -1.27 6.13
N GLY A 62 10.72 -1.16 7.43
CA GLY A 62 9.65 -1.91 8.11
C GLY A 62 9.50 -3.39 7.68
N ASN A 63 8.26 -3.89 7.59
CA ASN A 63 7.96 -5.19 6.97
C ASN A 63 8.06 -5.15 5.43
N ASN A 64 8.32 -3.99 4.85
CA ASN A 64 8.34 -3.76 3.41
C ASN A 64 9.58 -4.38 2.76
N ASP A 65 10.71 -4.47 3.47
CA ASP A 65 11.93 -5.10 2.96
C ASP A 65 11.73 -6.60 2.63
N PHE A 66 11.03 -7.35 3.49
CA PHE A 66 10.71 -8.76 3.23
C PHE A 66 9.83 -8.91 1.98
N LEU A 67 8.81 -8.08 1.84
CA LEU A 67 7.89 -8.10 0.70
C LEU A 67 8.57 -7.65 -0.60
N ARG A 68 9.46 -6.67 -0.53
CA ARG A 68 10.31 -6.24 -1.64
C ARG A 68 11.22 -7.35 -2.12
N GLU A 69 11.82 -8.11 -1.21
CA GLU A 69 12.67 -9.22 -1.59
C GLU A 69 11.86 -10.36 -2.23
N GLN A 70 10.68 -10.68 -1.68
CA GLN A 70 9.75 -11.64 -2.30
C GLN A 70 9.28 -11.21 -3.70
N LEU A 71 9.03 -9.92 -3.91
CA LEU A 71 8.67 -9.38 -5.23
C LEU A 71 9.85 -9.40 -6.22
N LYS A 72 11.07 -9.15 -5.76
CA LYS A 72 12.28 -9.27 -6.62
C LYS A 72 12.53 -10.71 -7.06
N GLU A 73 12.42 -11.66 -6.13
CA GLU A 73 12.52 -13.10 -6.46
C GLU A 73 11.47 -13.48 -7.50
N LEU A 74 10.21 -13.08 -7.29
CA LEU A 74 9.13 -13.32 -8.24
C LEU A 74 9.40 -12.69 -9.62
N GLN A 75 9.95 -11.48 -9.66
CA GLN A 75 10.33 -10.83 -10.92
C GLN A 75 11.46 -11.58 -11.64
N ALA A 76 12.46 -12.07 -10.91
CA ALA A 76 13.54 -12.86 -11.49
C ALA A 76 13.02 -14.19 -12.06
N ASP A 77 12.16 -14.89 -11.32
CA ASP A 77 11.52 -16.14 -11.75
C ASP A 77 10.69 -15.93 -13.01
N LEU A 78 9.91 -14.84 -13.08
CA LEU A 78 9.09 -14.51 -14.26
C LEU A 78 9.92 -14.19 -15.51
N LEU A 79 11.11 -13.60 -15.35
CA LEU A 79 12.00 -13.26 -16.47
C LEU A 79 12.69 -14.50 -17.06
N ASP A 80 12.89 -15.54 -16.26
CA ASP A 80 13.52 -16.80 -16.69
C ASP A 80 12.49 -17.83 -17.21
N MET A 81 11.20 -17.55 -17.03
CA MET A 81 10.11 -18.47 -17.37
C MET A 81 9.72 -18.39 -18.85
N SER A 82 9.47 -19.54 -19.49
CA SER A 82 8.91 -19.57 -20.85
C SER A 82 7.40 -19.28 -20.87
N ASP A 83 6.88 -18.79 -22.00
CA ASP A 83 5.44 -18.52 -22.17
C ASP A 83 4.53 -19.70 -21.80
N LYS A 84 5.00 -20.93 -22.04
CA LYS A 84 4.27 -22.16 -21.71
C LYS A 84 4.19 -22.38 -20.19
N GLU A 85 5.30 -22.22 -19.49
CA GLU A 85 5.38 -22.34 -18.03
C GLU A 85 4.57 -21.23 -17.35
N LEU A 86 4.57 -20.03 -17.95
CA LEU A 86 3.80 -18.88 -17.47
C LEU A 86 2.29 -19.14 -17.51
N VAL A 87 1.80 -19.82 -18.56
CA VAL A 87 0.39 -20.25 -18.66
C VAL A 87 0.06 -21.34 -17.64
N GLU A 88 0.97 -22.29 -17.41
CA GLU A 88 0.80 -23.39 -16.46
C GLU A 88 0.84 -22.92 -15.00
N CYS A 89 1.67 -21.92 -14.68
CA CYS A 89 1.84 -21.37 -13.33
C CYS A 89 0.98 -20.14 -13.03
N ARG A 90 0.14 -19.68 -13.98
CA ARG A 90 -0.63 -18.43 -13.87
C ARG A 90 -1.43 -18.29 -12.57
N SER A 91 -2.09 -19.36 -12.12
CA SER A 91 -2.90 -19.33 -10.88
C SER A 91 -2.03 -19.12 -9.63
N LEU A 92 -0.90 -19.83 -9.53
CA LEU A 92 0.03 -19.74 -8.41
C LEU A 92 0.73 -18.37 -8.36
N LEU A 93 1.09 -17.82 -9.53
CA LEU A 93 1.67 -16.49 -9.63
C LEU A 93 0.68 -15.41 -9.17
N LEU A 94 -0.59 -15.50 -9.59
CA LEU A 94 -1.63 -14.58 -9.15
C LEU A 94 -1.90 -14.67 -7.64
N GLU A 95 -1.88 -15.88 -7.08
CA GLU A 95 -2.03 -16.09 -5.63
C GLU A 95 -0.89 -15.43 -4.85
N ARG A 96 0.37 -15.61 -5.30
CA ARG A 96 1.54 -15.00 -4.65
C ARG A 96 1.55 -13.48 -4.77
N ILE A 97 1.13 -12.93 -5.92
CA ILE A 97 0.97 -11.48 -6.13
C ILE A 97 -0.12 -10.92 -5.21
N ASN A 98 -1.29 -11.58 -5.15
CA ASN A 98 -2.39 -11.15 -4.27
C ASN A 98 -1.97 -11.18 -2.80
N TRP A 99 -1.26 -12.21 -2.36
CA TRP A 99 -0.72 -12.28 -0.99
C TRP A 99 0.25 -11.14 -0.69
N CYS A 100 1.17 -10.83 -1.61
CA CYS A 100 2.08 -9.69 -1.46
C CYS A 100 1.31 -8.37 -1.39
N MET A 101 0.29 -8.18 -2.23
CA MET A 101 -0.55 -6.97 -2.20
C MET A 101 -1.33 -6.84 -0.90
N THR A 102 -1.94 -7.92 -0.41
CA THR A 102 -2.64 -7.92 0.89
C THR A 102 -1.68 -7.61 2.03
N ALA A 103 -0.50 -8.21 2.05
CA ALA A 103 0.51 -7.95 3.06
C ALA A 103 1.07 -6.51 3.03
N ILE A 104 1.05 -5.84 1.87
CA ILE A 104 1.38 -4.41 1.73
C ILE A 104 0.23 -3.51 2.20
N LEU A 105 -1.02 -3.94 2.01
CA LEU A 105 -2.22 -3.14 2.32
C LEU A 105 -2.70 -3.30 3.78
N GLU A 106 -2.37 -4.41 4.43
CA GLU A 106 -2.71 -4.72 5.83
C GLU A 106 -1.59 -4.35 6.83
N SER A 107 -0.47 -3.81 6.34
CA SER A 107 0.69 -3.37 7.12
C SER A 107 0.81 -1.86 7.17
#